data_AF-A0A934GFE2-F1
#
_entry.id   AF-A0A934GFE2-F1
#
_cell.length_a   1.000
_cell.length_b   1.000
_cell.length_c   1.000
_cell.angle_alpha   90.00
_cell.angle_beta   90.00
_cell.angle_gamma   90.00
#
_symmetry.space_group_name_H-M   'P 1'
#
loop_
_entity.id
_entity.type
_entity.pdbx_description
1 polymer ?
#
loop_
_entity_poly.entity_id
_entity_poly.type
_entity_poly.pdbx_seq_one_letter_code
_entity_poly.pdbx_strand_id
1 'polypeptide(L)'
;MKTSQTKKKHFFGTSTIGEKGQVVVPAEARDARKLKKGDKLLVFGVGDDTVTFTKLARLEKFASHLEGRLTTIRRIIKKTDSKKSS
;
A
#
# COMPACT_ATOMS: atom_id res chain seq x y z
N MET A 1 10.05 -16.92 -23.59
CA MET A 1 8.86 -17.32 -22.80
C MET A 1 8.40 -16.14 -21.94
N LYS A 2 7.25 -15.53 -22.25
CA LYS A 2 6.50 -14.69 -21.31
C LYS A 2 5.48 -15.60 -20.61
N THR A 3 5.46 -15.64 -19.27
CA THR A 3 4.22 -15.86 -18.49
C THR A 3 4.43 -15.63 -17.00
N SER A 4 3.77 -14.57 -16.50
CA SER A 4 3.00 -14.57 -15.25
C SER A 4 3.72 -14.71 -13.90
N GLN A 5 4.24 -13.60 -13.37
CA GLN A 5 4.27 -13.43 -11.91
C GLN A 5 2.85 -13.13 -11.40
N THR A 6 2.00 -14.16 -11.27
CA THR A 6 0.86 -14.04 -10.38
C THR A 6 1.41 -14.00 -8.96
N LYS A 7 1.51 -12.81 -8.36
CA LYS A 7 1.58 -12.71 -6.90
C LYS A 7 0.32 -13.40 -6.38
N LYS A 8 0.44 -14.66 -5.97
CA LYS A 8 -0.64 -15.48 -5.42
C LYS A 8 -1.48 -14.61 -4.49
N LYS A 9 -2.77 -14.47 -4.77
CA LYS A 9 -3.72 -13.91 -3.81
C LYS A 9 -3.82 -14.95 -2.70
N HIS A 10 -3.18 -14.69 -1.56
CA HIS A 10 -3.25 -15.59 -0.41
C HIS A 10 -4.48 -15.20 0.40
N PHE A 11 -5.57 -15.96 0.26
CA PHE A 11 -6.62 -15.99 1.25
C PHE A 11 -6.06 -16.69 2.50
N PHE A 12 -6.15 -16.03 3.65
CA PHE A 12 -5.60 -16.55 4.91
C PHE A 12 -6.69 -16.98 5.90
N GLY A 13 -7.95 -17.04 5.46
CA GLY A 13 -9.11 -17.35 6.30
C GLY A 13 -10.03 -16.15 6.53
N THR A 14 -11.00 -16.34 7.42
CA THR A 14 -11.95 -15.32 7.86
C THR A 14 -11.67 -14.93 9.31
N SER A 15 -12.18 -13.79 9.73
CA SER A 15 -12.11 -13.33 11.12
C SER A 15 -13.34 -12.48 11.42
N THR A 16 -13.83 -12.57 12.65
CA THR A 16 -15.00 -11.81 13.11
C THR A 16 -14.56 -10.56 13.86
N ILE A 17 -15.37 -9.51 13.79
CA ILE A 17 -15.18 -8.30 14.59
C ILE A 17 -15.61 -8.61 16.04
N GLY A 18 -14.70 -8.41 16.99
CA GLY A 18 -15.00 -8.54 18.42
C GLY A 18 -15.76 -7.34 18.97
N GLU A 19 -16.20 -7.43 20.23
CA GLU A 19 -17.05 -6.43 20.89
C GLU A 19 -16.51 -4.99 20.88
N LYS A 20 -15.19 -4.80 20.80
CA LYS A 20 -14.54 -3.48 20.77
C LYS A 20 -14.12 -3.06 19.36
N GLY A 21 -14.66 -3.70 18.33
CA GLY A 21 -14.28 -3.43 16.94
C GLY A 21 -12.94 -4.03 16.53
N GLN A 22 -12.33 -4.91 17.34
CA GLN A 22 -11.06 -5.54 17.03
C GLN A 22 -11.22 -6.70 16.04
N VAL A 23 -10.24 -6.86 15.15
CA VAL A 23 -10.13 -8.02 14.26
C VAL A 23 -8.84 -8.77 14.55
N VAL A 24 -8.92 -10.10 14.66
CA VAL A 24 -7.74 -10.95 14.79
C VAL A 24 -7.15 -11.19 13.40
N VAL A 25 -5.84 -11.03 13.26
CA VAL A 25 -5.15 -11.42 12.02
C VAL A 25 -4.80 -12.92 12.09
N PRO A 26 -5.24 -13.75 11.12
CA PRO A 26 -4.94 -15.18 11.09
C PRO A 26 -3.45 -15.48 11.26
N ALA A 27 -3.11 -16.60 11.90
CA ALA A 27 -1.72 -16.95 12.20
C ALA A 27 -0.87 -17.03 10.93
N GLU A 28 -1.40 -17.65 9.87
CA GLU A 28 -0.74 -17.80 8.58
C GLU A 28 -0.49 -16.44 7.91
N ALA A 29 -1.42 -15.49 8.06
CA ALA A 29 -1.24 -14.13 7.57
C ALA A 29 -0.13 -13.41 8.34
N ARG A 30 -0.07 -13.59 9.67
CA ARG A 30 0.97 -13.01 10.51
C ARG A 30 2.34 -13.52 10.10
N ASP A 31 2.49 -14.83 9.90
CA ASP A 31 3.77 -15.44 9.50
C ASP A 31 4.18 -15.01 8.09
N ALA A 32 3.28 -15.11 7.12
CA ALA A 32 3.54 -14.75 5.72
C ALA A 32 3.88 -13.26 5.55
N ARG A 33 3.31 -12.38 6.36
CA ARG A 33 3.56 -10.93 6.34
C ARG A 33 4.57 -10.48 7.40
N LYS A 34 5.14 -11.42 8.16
CA LYS A 34 6.08 -11.20 9.26
C LYS A 34 5.55 -10.16 10.26
N LEU A 35 4.25 -10.17 10.55
CA LEU A 35 3.62 -9.26 11.49
C LEU A 35 3.99 -9.66 12.92
N LYS A 36 4.47 -8.71 13.70
CA LYS A 36 4.90 -8.93 15.09
C LYS A 36 4.09 -8.08 16.05
N LYS A 37 4.04 -8.51 17.32
CA LYS A 37 3.48 -7.68 18.40
C LYS A 37 4.20 -6.32 18.42
N GLY A 38 3.44 -5.24 18.47
CA GLY A 38 3.96 -3.87 18.44
C GLY A 38 4.17 -3.28 17.05
N ASP A 39 4.01 -4.05 15.96
CA ASP A 39 4.01 -3.48 14.60
C ASP A 39 2.90 -2.44 14.48
N LYS A 40 3.25 -1.22 14.06
CA LYS A 40 2.28 -0.18 13.71
C LYS A 40 1.84 -0.36 12.25
N LEU A 41 0.54 -0.32 12.02
CA LEU A 41 -0.06 -0.44 10.70
C LEU A 41 -0.77 0.86 10.32
N LEU A 42 -0.60 1.28 9.07
CA LEU A 42 -1.47 2.25 8.42
C LEU A 42 -2.76 1.55 8.03
N VAL A 43 -3.88 2.24 8.19
CA VAL A 43 -5.24 1.75 7.90
C VAL A 43 -5.84 2.65 6.82
N PHE A 44 -6.33 2.04 5.75
CA PHE A 44 -6.95 2.75 4.61
C PHE A 44 -8.31 2.16 4.28
N GLY A 45 -9.29 3.01 4.01
CA GLY A 45 -10.49 2.62 3.26
C GLY A 45 -10.16 2.56 1.76
N VAL A 46 -10.60 1.50 1.09
CA VAL A 46 -10.39 1.29 -0.35
C VAL A 46 -11.73 0.90 -0.96
N GLY A 47 -12.32 1.79 -1.77
CA GLY A 47 -13.71 1.62 -2.19
C GLY A 47 -14.66 1.67 -0.98
N ASP A 48 -15.86 1.10 -1.14
CA ASP A 48 -16.93 1.29 -0.16
C ASP A 48 -16.84 0.31 1.02
N ASP A 49 -16.43 -0.94 0.75
CA ASP A 49 -16.54 -2.04 1.73
C ASP A 49 -15.19 -2.69 2.10
N THR A 50 -14.05 -2.09 1.73
CA THR A 50 -12.73 -2.70 1.98
C THR A 50 -11.86 -1.83 2.88
N VAL A 51 -11.32 -2.45 3.93
CA VAL A 51 -10.24 -1.88 4.75
C VAL A 51 -8.94 -2.60 4.45
N THR A 52 -7.88 -1.84 4.16
CA THR A 52 -6.54 -2.36 3.87
C THR A 52 -5.54 -1.88 4.92
N PHE A 53 -4.67 -2.80 5.34
CA PHE A 53 -3.59 -2.54 6.29
C PHE A 53 -2.22 -2.66 5.64
N THR A 54 -1.29 -1.79 5.99
CA THR A 54 0.12 -1.90 5.59
C THR A 54 1.04 -1.46 6.71
N LYS A 55 2.25 -2.02 6.80
CA LYS A 55 3.22 -1.65 7.84
C LYS A 55 3.64 -0.19 7.71
N LEU A 56 3.62 0.53 8.83
CA LEU A 56 4.09 1.92 8.91
C LEU A 56 5.55 2.04 8.48
N ALA A 57 6.39 1.05 8.79
CA ALA A 57 7.79 1.01 8.36
C ALA A 57 7.98 1.03 6.82
N ARG A 58 6.91 0.81 6.03
CA ARG A 58 6.97 0.93 4.56
C ARG A 58 6.63 2.33 4.07
N LEU A 59 6.32 3.27 4.97
CA LEU A 59 5.97 4.64 4.63
C LEU A 59 7.12 5.36 3.91
N GLU A 60 8.36 5.16 4.35
CA GLU A 60 9.54 5.73 3.67
C GLU A 60 9.59 5.30 2.20
N LYS A 61 9.40 4.01 1.93
CA LYS A 61 9.34 3.49 0.56
C LYS A 61 8.21 4.14 -0.23
N PHE A 62 7.05 4.37 0.40
CA PHE A 62 5.93 5.04 -0.25
C PHE A 62 6.26 6.51 -0.58
N ALA A 63 6.83 7.25 0.37
CA ALA A 63 7.24 8.63 0.19
C ALA A 63 8.24 8.78 -0.98
N SER A 64 9.28 7.93 -1.04
CA SER A 64 10.25 7.98 -2.14
C SER A 64 9.61 7.72 -3.52
N HIS A 65 8.60 6.85 -3.60
CA HIS A 65 7.87 6.63 -4.86
C HIS A 65 7.05 7.85 -5.27
N LEU A 66 6.46 8.56 -4.31
CA LEU A 66 5.72 9.80 -4.58
C LEU A 66 6.64 10.93 -5.05
N GLU A 67 7.78 11.12 -4.40
CA GLU A 67 8.78 12.13 -4.79
C GLU A 67 9.24 11.95 -6.24
N GLY A 68 9.52 10.70 -6.64
CA GLY A 68 9.86 10.37 -8.03
C GLY A 68 8.77 10.79 -9.03
N ARG A 69 7.49 10.61 -8.69
CA ARG A 69 6.37 11.03 -9.54
C ARG A 69 6.22 12.56 -9.58
N LEU A 70 6.36 13.24 -8.45
CA LEU A 70 6.28 14.70 -8.37
C LEU A 70 7.39 15.38 -9.18
N THR A 71 8.61 14.83 -9.18
CA THR A 71 9.71 15.39 -10.00
C THR A 71 9.42 15.30 -11.49
N THR A 72 8.73 14.24 -11.93
CA THR A 72 8.31 14.06 -13.32
C THR A 72 7.26 15.09 -13.71
N ILE A 73 6.25 15.29 -12.85
CA ILE A 73 5.22 16.32 -13.06
C ILE A 73 5.85 17.71 -13.14
N ARG A 74 6.76 18.07 -12.22
CA ARG A 74 7.49 19.35 -12.24
C ARG A 74 8.26 19.54 -13.56
N ARG A 75 8.90 18.50 -14.08
CA ARG A 75 9.64 18.55 -15.36
C ARG A 75 8.71 18.81 -16.55
N ILE A 76 7.52 18.20 -16.54
CA ILE A 76 6.51 18.39 -17.59
C ILE A 76 6.00 19.83 -17.57
N ILE A 77 5.63 20.36 -16.40
CA ILE A 77 5.17 21.75 -16.25
C ILE A 77 6.22 22.73 -16.80
N LYS A 78 7.49 22.58 -16.38
CA LYS A 78 8.59 23.44 -16.85
C LYS A 78 8.78 23.41 -18.38
N LYS A 79 8.63 22.24 -19.02
CA LYS A 79 8.73 22.10 -20.48
C LYS A 79 7.55 22.74 -21.22
N THR A 80 6.36 22.66 -20.64
CA THR A 80 5.14 23.29 -21.22
C THR A 80 5.24 24.81 -21.16
N ASP A 81 5.72 25.37 -20.05
CA ASP A 81 5.92 26.81 -19.90
C ASP A 81 6.97 27.35 -20.87
N SER A 82 8.07 26.62 -21.11
CA SER A 82 9.12 27.03 -22.06
C SER A 82 8.68 27.03 -23.53
N LYS A 83 7.58 26.33 -23.88
CA LYS A 83 7.08 26.22 -25.26
C LYS A 83 6.06 27.30 -25.63
N LYS A 84 5.59 28.09 -24.66
CA LYS A 84 4.58 29.15 -24.85
C LYS A 84 5.19 30.53 -25.14
N SER A 85 6.51 30.68 -25.06
CA SER A 85 7.25 31.92 -25.33
C SER A 85 8.11 31.86 -26.61
N SER A 86 7.76 31.00 -27.58
CA SER A 86 8.37 30.95 -28.91
C SER A 86 7.30 30.89 -29.98
#